data_AF-A0A7S4I624-F1
#
_entry.id   AF-A0A7S4I624-F1
#
_cell.length_a   1.000
_cell.length_b   1.000
_cell.length_c   1.000
_cell.angle_alpha   90.00
_cell.angle_beta   90.00
_cell.angle_gamma   90.00
#
_symmetry.space_group_name_H-M   'P 1'
#
loop_
_entity.id
_entity.type
_entity.pdbx_description
1 polymer ?
#
loop_
_entity_poly.entity_id
_entity_poly.type
_entity_poly.pdbx_seq_one_letter_code
_entity_poly.pdbx_strand_id
1 'polypeptide(L)'
;ETDFIPLEDLEFDEPQTSEVWTYEKLALSNVIANHCADLADRIRTQLEATDPNINFEICLMIDNSGSMNFFDKPIYIAEALVIFTETLRRAEIPFAVAKFGSKEATKVILKHFRDSFSLSKGQLLLEALEYNESTAPATALGRVPPALWSSDTPKEVKRIIVMITDGMTNENIKDDYLTPVNMHKFSLSILHLS
;
A
#
# COMPACT_ATOMS: atom_id res chain seq x y z
N GLU A 1 -42.60 -4.54 37.65
CA GLU A 1 -41.68 -5.69 37.68
C GLU A 1 -40.99 -5.71 36.34
N THR A 2 -39.68 -5.47 36.32
CA THR A 2 -38.86 -5.46 35.10
C THR A 2 -38.08 -6.76 35.08
N ASP A 3 -38.40 -7.63 34.13
CA ASP A 3 -37.73 -8.92 33.94
C ASP A 3 -36.28 -8.70 33.55
N PHE A 4 -35.38 -9.22 34.37
CA PHE A 4 -33.94 -9.23 34.15
C PHE A 4 -33.62 -10.48 33.33
N ILE A 5 -33.18 -10.32 32.08
CA ILE A 5 -32.71 -11.43 31.25
C ILE A 5 -31.24 -11.70 31.63
N PRO A 6 -30.87 -12.90 32.10
CA PRO A 6 -29.49 -13.25 32.39
C PRO A 6 -28.62 -13.17 31.12
N LEU A 7 -27.40 -12.63 31.26
CA LEU A 7 -26.40 -12.53 30.18
C LEU A 7 -26.01 -13.88 29.55
N GLU A 8 -26.39 -14.99 30.18
CA GLU A 8 -26.10 -16.36 29.77
C GLU A 8 -27.06 -16.87 28.68
N ASP A 9 -28.19 -16.19 28.47
CA ASP A 9 -29.19 -16.51 27.43
C ASP A 9 -29.08 -15.62 26.17
N LEU A 10 -28.06 -14.76 26.11
CA LEU A 10 -27.69 -14.07 24.88
C LEU A 10 -26.90 -15.03 23.99
N GLU A 11 -27.62 -15.78 23.15
CA GLU A 11 -27.01 -16.41 21.97
C GLU A 11 -26.42 -15.29 21.11
N PHE A 12 -25.11 -15.07 21.25
CA PHE A 12 -24.36 -14.33 20.26
C PHE A 12 -24.31 -15.24 19.03
N ASP A 13 -25.13 -14.94 18.03
CA ASP A 13 -24.90 -15.44 16.67
C ASP A 13 -23.42 -15.19 16.37
N GLU A 14 -22.64 -16.27 16.23
CA GLU A 14 -21.31 -16.17 15.66
C GLU A 14 -21.46 -15.39 14.35
N PRO A 15 -20.66 -14.35 14.10
CA PRO A 15 -20.81 -13.54 12.90
C PRO A 15 -20.78 -14.48 11.70
N GLN A 16 -21.93 -14.56 11.01
CA GLN A 16 -22.08 -15.29 9.75
C GLN A 16 -20.90 -14.95 8.88
N THR A 17 -20.11 -15.98 8.54
CA THR A 17 -18.83 -15.91 7.82
C THR A 17 -18.72 -14.65 6.96
N SER A 18 -18.09 -13.59 7.48
CA SER A 18 -17.78 -12.41 6.68
C SER A 18 -16.95 -12.92 5.52
N GLU A 19 -17.44 -12.81 4.28
CA GLU A 19 -16.65 -13.22 3.13
C GLU A 19 -15.31 -12.48 3.17
N VAL A 20 -14.25 -13.21 3.53
CA VAL A 20 -12.91 -12.62 3.58
C VAL A 20 -12.55 -12.27 2.13
N TRP A 21 -12.41 -10.97 1.85
CA TRP A 21 -11.94 -10.50 0.56
C TRP A 21 -10.51 -11.00 0.34
N THR A 22 -10.34 -11.90 -0.63
CA THR A 22 -9.00 -12.32 -1.07
C THR A 22 -8.52 -11.42 -2.20
N TYR A 23 -7.20 -11.34 -2.38
CA TYR A 23 -6.62 -10.60 -3.49
C TYR A 23 -7.17 -11.09 -4.83
N GLU A 24 -7.29 -12.41 -5.00
CA GLU A 24 -7.83 -13.01 -6.21
C GLU A 24 -9.29 -12.62 -6.47
N LYS A 25 -10.16 -12.69 -5.46
CA LYS A 25 -11.57 -12.29 -5.60
C LYS A 25 -11.69 -10.84 -6.07
N LEU A 26 -10.92 -9.93 -5.47
CA LEU A 26 -10.92 -8.52 -5.85
C LEU A 26 -10.35 -8.33 -7.27
N ALA A 27 -9.15 -8.87 -7.53
CA ALA A 27 -8.44 -8.68 -8.79
C ALA A 27 -9.14 -9.29 -10.02
N LEU A 28 -9.92 -10.36 -9.83
CA LEU A 28 -10.69 -11.02 -10.87
C LEU A 28 -12.15 -10.55 -10.93
N SER A 29 -12.61 -9.70 -10.00
CA SER A 29 -13.94 -9.12 -10.09
C SER A 29 -14.06 -8.28 -11.37
N ASN A 30 -15.17 -8.42 -12.10
CA ASN A 30 -15.34 -7.71 -13.38
C ASN A 30 -15.19 -6.19 -13.22
N VAL A 31 -15.68 -5.61 -12.13
CA VAL A 31 -15.63 -4.17 -11.87
C VAL A 31 -14.19 -3.70 -11.71
N ILE A 32 -13.42 -4.32 -10.80
CA ILE A 32 -12.02 -3.93 -10.55
C ILE A 32 -11.14 -4.28 -11.75
N ALA A 33 -11.30 -5.46 -12.34
CA ALA A 33 -10.49 -5.89 -13.47
C ALA A 33 -10.62 -4.94 -14.68
N ASN A 34 -11.86 -4.53 -15.01
CA ASN A 34 -12.10 -3.56 -16.07
C ASN A 34 -11.56 -2.18 -15.69
N HIS A 35 -11.76 -1.73 -14.46
CA HIS A 35 -11.24 -0.45 -14.01
C HIS A 35 -9.71 -0.38 -14.07
N CYS A 36 -9.02 -1.43 -13.63
CA CYS A 36 -7.56 -1.53 -13.71
C CYS A 36 -7.07 -1.59 -15.17
N ALA A 37 -7.81 -2.22 -16.08
CA ALA A 37 -7.48 -2.23 -17.50
C ALA A 37 -7.57 -0.82 -18.10
N ASP A 38 -8.69 -0.12 -17.87
CA ASP A 38 -8.90 1.26 -18.32
C ASP A 38 -7.84 2.21 -17.76
N LEU A 39 -7.52 2.11 -16.46
CA LEU A 39 -6.47 2.92 -15.85
C LEU A 39 -5.09 2.62 -16.44
N ALA A 40 -4.76 1.34 -16.64
CA ALA A 40 -3.48 0.95 -17.20
C ALA A 40 -3.32 1.45 -18.64
N ASP A 41 -4.36 1.35 -19.45
CA ASP A 41 -4.37 1.87 -20.83
C ASP A 41 -4.17 3.39 -20.84
N ARG A 42 -4.90 4.12 -19.98
CA ARG A 42 -4.73 5.58 -19.84
C ARG A 42 -3.31 5.95 -19.42
N ILE A 43 -2.73 5.22 -18.46
CA ILE A 43 -1.35 5.46 -18.02
C ILE A 43 -0.39 5.19 -19.17
N ARG A 44 -0.50 4.06 -19.87
CA ARG A 44 0.36 3.74 -21.02
C ARG A 44 0.29 4.82 -22.10
N THR A 45 -0.91 5.26 -22.50
CA THR A 45 -1.07 6.34 -23.47
C THR A 45 -0.41 7.66 -23.03
N GLN A 46 -0.51 8.02 -21.75
CA GLN A 46 0.15 9.23 -21.24
C GLN A 46 1.67 9.08 -21.19
N LEU A 47 2.18 7.88 -20.89
CA LEU A 47 3.62 7.59 -20.90
C LEU A 47 4.19 7.60 -22.32
N GLU A 48 3.49 7.04 -23.30
CA GLU A 48 3.88 7.08 -24.71
C GLU A 48 3.90 8.50 -25.29
N ALA A 49 3.04 9.38 -24.77
CA ALA A 49 3.05 10.81 -25.10
C ALA A 49 4.17 11.60 -24.39
N THR A 50 4.82 10.98 -23.40
CA THR A 50 5.95 11.55 -22.65
C THR A 50 7.27 11.15 -23.33
N ASP A 51 8.39 11.78 -22.98
CA ASP A 51 9.72 11.42 -23.48
C ASP A 51 9.99 9.92 -23.26
N PRO A 52 10.28 9.14 -24.33
CA PRO A 52 10.46 7.69 -24.26
C PRO A 52 11.66 7.26 -23.43
N ASN A 53 12.57 8.17 -23.06
CA ASN A 53 13.70 7.88 -22.19
C ASN A 53 13.36 7.97 -20.70
N ILE A 54 12.14 8.43 -20.35
CA ILE A 54 11.73 8.54 -18.95
C ILE A 54 11.17 7.21 -18.46
N ASN A 55 11.87 6.60 -17.50
CA ASN A 55 11.40 5.41 -16.80
C ASN A 55 10.77 5.79 -15.46
N PHE A 56 9.78 5.02 -15.01
CA PHE A 56 9.10 5.24 -13.72
C PHE A 56 9.34 4.06 -12.77
N GLU A 57 9.60 4.37 -11.51
CA GLU A 57 9.65 3.41 -10.41
C GLU A 57 8.74 3.87 -9.28
N ILE A 58 7.73 3.08 -8.96
CA ILE A 58 6.68 3.45 -8.00
C ILE A 58 6.73 2.52 -6.78
N CYS A 59 6.90 3.08 -5.59
CA CYS A 59 6.75 2.34 -4.35
C CYS A 59 5.41 2.68 -3.69
N LEU A 60 4.61 1.67 -3.39
CA LEU A 60 3.46 1.79 -2.49
C LEU A 60 3.98 1.60 -1.06
N MET A 61 3.72 2.57 -0.18
CA MET A 61 4.16 2.51 1.21
C MET A 61 2.94 2.56 2.12
N ILE A 62 2.63 1.44 2.76
CA ILE A 62 1.35 1.22 3.45
C ILE A 62 1.54 1.33 4.96
N ASP A 63 0.69 2.12 5.60
CA ASP A 63 0.62 2.21 7.04
C ASP A 63 0.06 0.90 7.62
N ASN A 64 0.83 0.25 8.48
CA ASN A 64 0.46 -0.99 9.15
C ASN A 64 0.22 -0.78 10.66
N SER A 65 -0.11 0.46 11.03
CA SER A 65 -0.40 0.80 12.42
C SER A 65 -1.78 0.34 12.89
N GLY A 66 -1.94 0.28 14.21
CA GLY A 66 -3.21 -0.06 14.87
C GLY A 66 -4.41 0.78 14.43
N SER A 67 -4.20 2.06 14.11
CA SER A 67 -5.29 2.98 13.72
C SER A 67 -5.89 2.65 12.35
N MET A 68 -5.16 1.90 11.54
CA MET A 68 -5.61 1.40 10.24
C MET A 68 -6.55 0.20 10.35
N ASN A 69 -6.68 -0.43 11.53
CA ASN A 69 -7.57 -1.56 11.77
C ASN A 69 -9.01 -1.15 12.20
N PHE A 70 -9.31 0.15 12.23
CA PHE A 70 -10.62 0.64 12.62
C PHE A 70 -11.54 0.84 11.41
N PHE A 71 -12.84 0.59 11.63
CA PHE A 71 -13.90 0.76 10.63
C PHE A 71 -13.60 -0.03 9.34
N ASP A 72 -13.94 0.55 8.18
CA ASP A 72 -13.76 -0.06 6.87
C ASP A 72 -12.36 0.18 6.26
N LYS A 73 -11.42 0.80 7.01
CA LYS A 73 -10.07 1.10 6.50
C LYS A 73 -9.35 -0.14 5.97
N PRO A 74 -9.37 -1.32 6.61
CA PRO A 74 -8.72 -2.52 6.06
C PRO A 74 -9.27 -2.91 4.69
N ILE A 75 -10.58 -2.75 4.48
CA ILE A 75 -11.24 -3.04 3.20
C ILE A 75 -10.76 -2.05 2.13
N TYR A 76 -10.77 -0.75 2.44
CA TYR A 76 -10.30 0.28 1.51
C TYR A 76 -8.83 0.14 1.15
N ILE A 77 -7.97 -0.24 2.10
CA ILE A 77 -6.56 -0.51 1.84
C ILE A 77 -6.42 -1.73 0.92
N ALA A 78 -7.18 -2.80 1.16
CA ALA A 78 -7.13 -3.99 0.33
C ALA A 78 -7.56 -3.69 -1.12
N GLU A 79 -8.67 -2.98 -1.31
CA GLU A 79 -9.15 -2.54 -2.62
C GLU A 79 -8.15 -1.62 -3.31
N ALA A 80 -7.65 -0.60 -2.60
CA ALA A 80 -6.67 0.33 -3.14
C ALA A 80 -5.39 -0.40 -3.55
N LEU A 81 -4.88 -1.31 -2.71
CA LEU A 81 -3.67 -2.07 -3.01
C LEU A 81 -3.87 -2.90 -4.27
N VAL A 82 -4.97 -3.64 -4.38
CA VAL A 82 -5.31 -4.42 -5.58
C VAL A 82 -5.36 -3.51 -6.80
N ILE A 83 -6.10 -2.38 -6.73
CA ILE A 83 -6.23 -1.45 -7.85
C ILE A 83 -4.86 -0.94 -8.29
N PHE A 84 -4.02 -0.49 -7.35
CA PHE A 84 -2.68 -0.01 -7.68
C PHE A 84 -1.80 -1.11 -8.28
N THR A 85 -1.66 -2.26 -7.63
CA THR A 85 -0.73 -3.31 -8.09
C THR A 85 -1.18 -3.92 -9.41
N GLU A 86 -2.48 -4.14 -9.60
CA GLU A 86 -3.04 -4.65 -10.85
C GLU A 86 -2.96 -3.65 -12.01
N THR A 87 -3.13 -2.36 -11.72
CA THR A 87 -2.98 -1.28 -12.71
C THR A 87 -1.51 -1.15 -13.13
N LEU A 88 -0.59 -1.04 -12.17
CA LEU A 88 0.84 -0.89 -12.44
C LEU A 88 1.41 -2.10 -13.19
N ARG A 89 0.99 -3.31 -12.80
CA ARG A 89 1.38 -4.55 -13.49
C ARG A 89 0.90 -4.57 -14.95
N ARG A 90 -0.35 -4.20 -15.22
CA ARG A 90 -0.91 -4.13 -16.60
C ARG A 90 -0.30 -2.99 -17.42
N ALA A 91 0.16 -1.93 -16.76
CA ALA A 91 0.88 -0.83 -17.39
C ALA A 91 2.38 -1.13 -17.58
N GLU A 92 2.85 -2.30 -17.14
CA GLU A 92 4.26 -2.72 -17.16
C GLU A 92 5.21 -1.76 -16.43
N ILE A 93 4.70 -1.05 -15.41
CA ILE A 93 5.49 -0.13 -14.60
C ILE A 93 6.15 -0.91 -13.45
N PRO A 94 7.48 -0.86 -13.30
CA PRO A 94 8.15 -1.44 -12.14
C PRO A 94 7.63 -0.83 -10.83
N PHE A 95 7.20 -1.71 -9.92
CA PHE A 95 6.70 -1.28 -8.62
C PHE A 95 7.21 -2.11 -7.45
N ALA A 96 7.34 -1.44 -6.32
CA ALA A 96 7.67 -2.03 -5.02
C ALA A 96 6.50 -1.82 -4.06
N VAL A 97 6.42 -2.67 -3.05
CA VAL A 97 5.45 -2.53 -1.95
C VAL A 97 6.22 -2.63 -0.65
N ALA A 98 6.00 -1.66 0.22
CA ALA A 98 6.56 -1.60 1.56
C ALA A 98 5.44 -1.33 2.56
N LYS A 99 5.62 -1.82 3.78
CA LYS A 99 4.79 -1.43 4.92
C LYS A 99 5.62 -0.68 5.94
N PHE A 100 4.98 0.17 6.73
CA PHE A 100 5.63 0.84 7.84
C PHE A 100 4.83 0.73 9.12
N GLY A 101 5.58 0.79 10.21
CA GLY A 101 5.09 0.67 11.57
C GLY A 101 5.90 -0.31 12.41
N SER A 102 6.53 -1.28 11.75
CA SER A 102 7.49 -2.19 12.36
C SER A 102 8.77 -1.48 12.79
N LYS A 103 9.29 -1.86 13.95
CA LYS A 103 10.64 -1.46 14.38
C LYS A 103 11.71 -2.24 13.62
N GLU A 104 11.39 -3.44 13.13
CA GLU A 104 12.32 -4.34 12.44
C GLU A 104 12.49 -3.91 10.97
N ALA A 105 13.67 -3.42 10.62
CA ALA A 105 13.97 -2.96 9.25
C ALA A 105 13.84 -4.07 8.18
N THR A 106 13.96 -5.34 8.57
CA THR A 106 13.93 -6.50 7.66
C THR A 106 12.53 -6.85 7.16
N LYS A 107 11.46 -6.35 7.79
CA LYS A 107 10.05 -6.66 7.42
C LYS A 107 9.34 -5.50 6.72
N VAL A 108 10.11 -4.50 6.29
CA VAL A 108 9.57 -3.26 5.72
C VAL A 108 9.25 -3.44 4.23
N ILE A 109 10.09 -4.13 3.46
CA ILE A 109 9.86 -4.36 2.02
C ILE A 109 9.12 -5.68 1.82
N LEU A 110 7.94 -5.62 1.21
CA LEU A 110 7.10 -6.79 0.90
C LEU A 110 7.28 -7.26 -0.55
N LYS A 111 7.67 -6.36 -1.46
CA LYS A 111 7.96 -6.64 -2.87
C LYS A 111 8.99 -5.65 -3.41
N HIS A 112 10.04 -6.13 -4.07
CA HIS A 112 10.99 -5.29 -4.81
C HIS A 112 10.55 -5.06 -6.27
N PHE A 113 11.10 -4.03 -6.94
CA PHE A 113 10.75 -3.66 -8.32
C PHE A 113 10.86 -4.81 -9.33
N ARG A 114 11.92 -5.62 -9.23
CA ARG A 114 12.22 -6.71 -10.16
C ARG A 114 11.50 -8.02 -9.84
N ASP A 115 10.83 -8.09 -8.70
CA ASP A 115 10.09 -9.29 -8.35
C ASP A 115 8.90 -9.45 -9.30
N SER A 116 8.75 -10.66 -9.84
CA SER A 116 7.53 -11.07 -10.54
C SER A 116 6.33 -10.88 -9.63
N PHE A 117 5.15 -10.63 -10.21
CA PHE A 117 3.93 -10.44 -9.44
C PHE A 117 2.83 -11.40 -9.91
N SER A 118 2.20 -12.08 -8.95
CA SER A 118 1.15 -13.09 -9.15
C SER A 118 0.02 -12.85 -8.15
N LEU A 119 -1.14 -13.47 -8.39
CA LEU A 119 -2.27 -13.44 -7.44
C LEU A 119 -1.86 -13.92 -6.05
N SER A 120 -1.05 -14.98 -5.97
CA SER A 120 -0.52 -15.51 -4.70
C SER A 120 0.39 -14.51 -3.98
N LYS A 121 1.25 -13.78 -4.70
CA LYS A 121 2.04 -12.71 -4.10
C LYS A 121 1.16 -11.56 -3.64
N GLY A 122 0.13 -11.20 -4.41
CA GLY A 122 -0.87 -10.22 -3.99
C GLY A 122 -1.58 -10.61 -2.69
N GLN A 123 -1.94 -11.89 -2.54
CA GLN A 123 -2.52 -12.40 -1.29
C GLN A 123 -1.55 -12.28 -0.12
N LEU A 124 -0.27 -12.65 -0.31
CA LEU A 124 0.77 -12.49 0.72
C LEU A 124 0.99 -11.02 1.11
N LEU A 125 0.80 -10.06 0.18
CA LEU A 125 0.87 -8.64 0.52
C LEU A 125 -0.26 -8.24 1.48
N LEU A 126 -1.50 -8.69 1.21
CA LEU A 126 -2.64 -8.39 2.08
C LEU A 126 -2.46 -9.02 3.47
N GLU A 127 -1.99 -10.26 3.52
CA GLU A 127 -1.75 -10.99 4.78
C GLU A 127 -0.61 -10.40 5.61
N ALA A 128 0.35 -9.70 4.98
CA ALA A 128 1.43 -9.03 5.69
C ALA A 128 0.99 -7.75 6.43
N LEU A 129 -0.22 -7.25 6.15
CA LEU A 129 -0.82 -6.08 6.79
C LEU A 129 -1.64 -6.50 8.00
N GLU A 130 -0.95 -6.71 9.13
CA GLU A 130 -1.55 -7.13 10.41
C GLU A 130 -2.20 -5.98 11.21
N TYR A 131 -1.95 -4.73 10.81
CA TYR A 131 -2.47 -3.50 11.44
C TYR A 131 -2.33 -3.47 12.97
N ASN A 132 -1.17 -3.90 13.48
CA ASN A 132 -0.87 -4.02 14.90
C ASN A 132 0.44 -3.34 15.28
N GLU A 133 1.02 -2.54 14.37
CA GLU A 133 2.33 -1.91 14.55
C GLU A 133 2.20 -0.44 15.00
N SER A 134 3.34 0.24 15.17
CA SER A 134 3.40 1.68 15.49
C SER A 134 3.23 2.55 14.24
N THR A 135 3.19 3.88 14.38
CA THR A 135 3.11 4.78 13.21
C THR A 135 4.35 5.68 13.11
N ALA A 136 5.25 5.32 12.19
CA ALA A 136 6.54 6.01 11.99
C ALA A 136 6.87 6.21 10.49
N PRO A 137 6.11 7.05 9.76
CA PRO A 137 6.27 7.26 8.33
C PRO A 137 7.58 7.95 7.93
N ALA A 138 8.08 8.94 8.66
CA ALA A 138 9.36 9.60 8.40
C ALA A 138 10.53 8.64 8.62
N THR A 139 10.49 7.86 9.71
CA THR A 139 11.48 6.78 9.93
C THR A 139 11.45 5.78 8.77
N ALA A 140 10.27 5.41 8.27
CA ALA A 140 10.15 4.52 7.12
C ALA A 140 10.70 5.14 5.84
N LEU A 141 10.47 6.44 5.58
CA LEU A 141 11.10 7.16 4.46
C LEU A 141 12.62 7.23 4.59
N GLY A 142 13.19 7.13 5.80
CA GLY A 142 14.63 6.97 5.98
C GLY A 142 15.16 5.56 5.65
N ARG A 143 14.29 4.54 5.59
CA ARG A 143 14.68 3.12 5.43
C ARG A 143 14.30 2.53 4.08
N VAL A 144 13.12 2.84 3.57
CA VAL A 144 12.55 2.28 2.33
C VAL A 144 13.35 2.72 1.10
N PRO A 145 13.56 4.02 0.85
CA PRO A 145 14.34 4.49 -0.30
C PRO A 145 15.74 3.89 -0.42
N PRO A 146 16.60 3.84 0.62
CA PRO A 146 17.93 3.23 0.47
C PRO A 146 17.88 1.71 0.30
N ALA A 147 16.82 1.02 0.76
CA ALA A 147 16.63 -0.41 0.53
C ALA A 147 16.17 -0.72 -0.91
N LEU A 148 15.54 0.24 -1.58
CA LEU A 148 14.99 0.08 -2.92
C LEU A 148 15.88 0.68 -4.02
N TRP A 149 16.52 1.81 -3.74
CA TRP A 149 17.32 2.57 -4.69
C TRP A 149 18.75 2.72 -4.18
N SER A 150 19.70 2.19 -4.94
CA SER A 150 21.11 2.47 -4.72
C SER A 150 21.46 3.88 -5.19
N SER A 151 22.54 4.45 -4.66
CA SER A 151 23.11 5.73 -5.09
C SER A 151 23.48 5.77 -6.59
N ASP A 152 23.66 4.60 -7.22
CA ASP A 152 24.10 4.45 -8.60
C ASP A 152 22.94 4.31 -9.59
N THR A 153 21.70 4.43 -9.11
CA THR A 153 20.51 4.26 -9.95
C THR A 153 20.43 5.38 -11.01
N PRO A 154 20.15 5.07 -12.30
CA PRO A 154 20.25 6.02 -13.40
C PRO A 154 19.48 7.34 -13.16
N LYS A 155 20.03 8.46 -13.66
CA LYS A 155 19.45 9.81 -13.50
C LYS A 155 18.11 10.00 -14.24
N GLU A 156 17.78 9.11 -15.17
CA GLU A 156 16.60 9.21 -16.04
C GLU A 156 15.35 8.51 -15.49
N VAL A 157 15.43 7.99 -14.26
CA VAL A 157 14.29 7.33 -13.59
C VAL A 157 13.54 8.34 -12.71
N LYS A 158 12.24 8.48 -12.94
CA LYS A 158 11.30 9.19 -12.07
C LYS A 158 10.82 8.25 -10.97
N ARG A 159 11.17 8.59 -9.74
CA ARG A 159 10.83 7.82 -8.54
C ARG A 159 9.63 8.43 -7.84
N ILE A 160 8.68 7.59 -7.44
CA ILE A 160 7.48 8.03 -6.74
C ILE A 160 7.27 7.10 -5.55
N ILE A 161 6.97 7.68 -4.38
CA ILE A 161 6.40 6.96 -3.25
C ILE A 161 4.96 7.41 -3.09
N VAL A 162 4.03 6.47 -3.09
CA VAL A 162 2.63 6.68 -2.72
C VAL A 162 2.45 6.11 -1.32
N MET A 163 2.31 6.99 -0.34
CA MET A 163 2.08 6.62 1.05
C MET A 163 0.58 6.55 1.31
N ILE A 164 0.08 5.45 1.87
CA ILE A 164 -1.32 5.27 2.25
C ILE A 164 -1.39 5.20 3.78
N THR A 165 -2.06 6.16 4.42
CA THR A 165 -2.08 6.32 5.89
C THR A 165 -3.31 7.10 6.33
N ASP A 166 -3.70 6.98 7.60
CA ASP A 166 -4.70 7.83 8.24
C ASP A 166 -4.10 9.06 8.96
N GLY A 167 -2.79 9.29 8.80
CA GLY A 167 -2.09 10.47 9.30
C GLY A 167 -1.82 10.47 10.81
N MET A 168 -2.15 9.40 11.54
CA MET A 168 -1.95 9.33 12.99
C MET A 168 -0.49 9.05 13.36
N THR A 169 0.37 10.08 13.34
CA THR A 169 1.78 9.94 13.70
C THR A 169 2.26 11.00 14.71
N ASN A 170 3.28 10.64 15.48
CA ASN A 170 4.03 11.56 16.34
C ASN A 170 5.25 12.17 15.63
N GLU A 171 5.57 11.74 14.41
CA GLU A 171 6.69 12.28 13.61
C GLU A 171 6.25 13.56 12.90
N ASN A 172 6.39 14.69 13.57
CA ASN A 172 5.92 16.00 13.12
C ASN A 172 7.04 16.93 12.60
N ILE A 173 8.29 16.46 12.60
CA ILE A 173 9.44 17.22 12.11
C ILE A 173 9.47 17.13 10.58
N LYS A 174 9.18 18.25 9.92
CA LYS A 174 9.11 18.34 8.45
C LYS A 174 10.39 17.87 7.75
N ASP A 175 11.55 18.20 8.32
CA ASP A 175 12.84 17.90 7.70
C ASP A 175 13.14 16.39 7.66
N ASP A 176 12.54 15.59 8.55
CA ASP A 176 12.68 14.13 8.56
C ASP A 176 12.00 13.50 7.32
N TYR A 177 10.99 14.17 6.76
CA TYR A 177 10.36 13.74 5.50
C TYR A 177 11.10 14.27 4.27
N LEU A 178 11.59 15.52 4.32
CA LEU A 178 12.24 16.15 3.17
C LEU A 178 13.65 15.63 2.90
N THR A 179 14.39 15.26 3.95
CA THR A 179 15.74 14.73 3.83
C THR A 179 15.81 13.51 2.90
N PRO A 180 15.03 12.43 3.11
CA PRO A 180 15.05 11.28 2.21
C PRO A 180 14.53 11.63 0.81
N VAL A 181 13.50 12.48 0.69
CA VAL A 181 12.98 12.97 -0.60
C VAL A 181 14.10 13.60 -1.44
N ASN A 182 14.87 14.51 -0.84
CA ASN A 182 15.94 15.22 -1.53
C ASN A 182 17.14 14.31 -1.84
N MET A 183 17.48 13.40 -0.92
CA MET A 183 18.60 12.46 -1.07
C MET A 183 18.36 11.47 -2.21
N HIS A 184 17.16 10.86 -2.24
CA HIS A 184 16.82 9.82 -3.22
C HIS A 184 16.05 10.33 -4.44
N LYS A 185 15.73 11.63 -4.48
CA LYS A 185 15.08 12.35 -5.59
C LYS A 185 13.77 11.71 -6.05
N PHE A 186 12.91 11.35 -5.09
CA PHE A 186 11.57 10.85 -5.37
C PHE A 186 10.50 11.91 -5.13
N SER A 187 9.34 11.75 -5.77
CA SER A 187 8.13 12.49 -5.43
C SER A 187 7.34 11.73 -4.37
N LEU A 188 6.91 12.41 -3.31
CA LEU A 188 6.07 11.82 -2.27
C LEU A 188 4.60 12.25 -2.48
N SER A 189 3.72 11.27 -2.67
CA SER A 189 2.28 11.44 -2.71
C SER A 189 1.67 10.76 -1.49
N ILE A 190 0.70 11.40 -0.83
CA ILE A 190 0.04 10.86 0.36
C ILE A 190 -1.44 10.68 0.04
N LEU A 191 -1.93 9.44 0.17
CA LEU A 191 -3.34 9.10 0.16
C LEU A 191 -3.80 8.98 1.61
N HIS A 192 -4.57 9.98 2.06
CA HIS A 192 -5.06 10.06 3.42
C HIS A 192 -6.42 9.35 3.55
N LEU A 193 -6.50 8.36 4.44
CA LEU A 193 -7.75 7.65 4.78
C LEU A 193 -8.38 8.30 6.02
N SER A 194 -9.40 9.13 5.81
CA SER A 194 -10.17 9.82 6.86
C SER A 194 -11.32 9.00 7.38
#